data_AF-A0A1J4YED8-F1
#
_entry.id   AF-A0A1J4YED8-F1
#
_cell.length_a   1.000
_cell.length_b   1.000
_cell.length_c   1.000
_cell.angle_alpha   90.00
_cell.angle_beta   90.00
_cell.angle_gamma   90.00
#
_symmetry.space_group_name_H-M   'P 1'
#
loop_
_entity.id
_entity.type
_entity.pdbx_description
1 polymer ?
#
loop_
_entity_poly.entity_id
_entity_poly.type
_entity_poly.pdbx_seq_one_letter_code
_entity_poly.pdbx_strand_id
1 'polypeptide(L)'
;MIRISILNFIPYLTGKEKTIPKIENKSPEEASKLIRESCTEKGKNFEEWERLIKEHCIIPKDEPFKKLLQEKGIPFENSLWTLGSIAYGTGDSAWIVIQNIKWDDGKISLPEKEHKDYIKTLDLATV
;
A
#
# COMPACT_ATOMS: atom_id res chain seq x y z
N MET A 1 -2.03 -13.71 12.74
CA MET A 1 -1.88 -12.24 12.70
C MET A 1 -1.38 -11.85 11.33
N ILE A 2 -2.06 -10.93 10.63
CA ILE A 2 -1.67 -10.45 9.30
C ILE A 2 -0.28 -9.81 9.36
N ARG A 3 0.59 -10.19 8.43
CA ARG A 3 1.92 -9.59 8.23
C ARG A 3 2.10 -9.18 6.78
N ILE A 4 2.71 -8.03 6.55
CA ILE A 4 2.93 -7.46 5.22
C ILE A 4 4.40 -7.15 5.00
N SER A 5 4.85 -7.30 3.75
CA SER A 5 6.16 -6.82 3.30
C SER A 5 5.99 -5.84 2.14
N ILE A 6 6.72 -4.74 2.16
CA ILE A 6 6.54 -3.58 1.28
C ILE A 6 7.88 -3.08 0.76
N LEU A 7 7.94 -2.75 -0.53
CA LEU A 7 8.97 -1.87 -1.08
C LEU A 7 8.49 -0.42 -0.95
N ASN A 8 9.24 0.41 -0.23
CA ASN A 8 8.88 1.80 0.02
C ASN A 8 9.65 2.72 -0.92
N PHE A 9 9.02 3.24 -1.97
CA PHE A 9 9.71 4.08 -2.95
C PHE A 9 9.85 5.54 -2.48
N ILE A 10 9.10 5.97 -1.45
CA ILE A 10 9.06 7.38 -1.02
C ILE A 10 10.47 7.94 -0.70
N PRO A 11 11.31 7.30 0.12
CA PRO A 11 12.64 7.84 0.43
C PRO A 11 13.55 7.92 -0.80
N TYR A 12 13.43 6.95 -1.72
CA TYR A 12 14.17 6.93 -2.97
C TYR A 12 13.72 8.05 -3.92
N LEU A 13 12.41 8.17 -4.16
CA LEU A 13 11.82 9.18 -5.03
C LEU A 13 12.03 10.62 -4.51
N THR A 14 12.14 10.79 -3.19
CA THR A 14 12.45 12.09 -2.57
C THR A 14 13.95 12.36 -2.42
N GLY A 15 14.82 11.48 -2.92
CA GLY A 15 16.27 11.64 -2.87
C GLY A 15 16.90 11.49 -1.48
N LYS A 16 16.13 11.04 -0.48
CA LYS A 16 16.63 10.80 0.89
C LYS A 16 17.46 9.52 0.99
N GLU A 17 17.18 8.54 0.14
CA GLU A 17 17.86 7.25 0.10
C GLU A 17 18.34 6.93 -1.32
N LYS A 18 19.47 6.20 -1.42
CA LYS A 18 20.04 5.78 -2.73
C LYS A 18 19.48 4.45 -3.23
N THR A 19 18.79 3.72 -2.38
CA THR A 19 18.18 2.42 -2.68
C THR A 19 16.74 2.41 -2.18
N ILE A 20 15.93 1.47 -2.66
CA ILE A 20 14.53 1.32 -2.24
C ILE A 20 14.49 0.56 -0.91
N PRO A 21 14.11 1.18 0.21
CA PRO A 21 14.01 0.50 1.49
C PRO A 21 12.90 -0.55 1.49
N LYS A 22 13.09 -1.59 2.29
CA LYS A 22 12.11 -2.66 2.51
C LYS A 22 11.55 -2.59 3.93
N ILE A 23 10.24 -2.74 4.04
CA ILE A 23 9.56 -2.96 5.32
C ILE A 23 9.15 -4.43 5.32
N GLU A 24 9.73 -5.25 6.18
CA GLU A 24 9.54 -6.70 6.15
C GLU A 24 8.76 -7.22 7.36
N ASN A 25 7.78 -8.09 7.09
CA ASN A 25 7.06 -8.86 8.11
C ASN A 25 6.46 -8.02 9.26
N LYS A 26 5.90 -6.86 8.92
CA LYS A 26 5.24 -5.94 9.88
C LYS A 26 3.75 -6.13 9.92
N SER A 27 3.09 -5.75 11.02
CA SER A 27 1.63 -5.60 10.98
C SER A 27 1.24 -4.46 10.02
N PRO A 28 0.01 -4.43 9.49
CA PRO A 28 -0.45 -3.32 8.65
C PRO A 28 -0.28 -1.95 9.32
N GLU A 29 -0.56 -1.85 10.62
CA GLU A 29 -0.44 -0.59 11.38
C GLU A 29 1.04 -0.16 11.53
N GLU A 30 1.93 -1.08 11.88
CA GLU A 30 3.37 -0.82 11.96
C GLU A 30 3.93 -0.37 10.62
N ALA A 31 3.54 -1.06 9.53
CA ALA A 31 3.96 -0.70 8.18
C ALA A 31 3.44 0.69 7.78
N SER A 32 2.17 0.99 8.04
CA SER A 32 1.58 2.32 7.79
C SER A 32 2.31 3.43 8.54
N LYS A 33 2.70 3.21 9.80
CA LYS A 33 3.49 4.18 10.58
C LYS A 33 4.85 4.45 9.93
N LEU A 34 5.56 3.41 9.48
CA LEU A 34 6.85 3.56 8.78
C LEU A 34 6.72 4.26 7.42
N ILE A 35 5.63 3.98 6.68
CA ILE A 35 5.33 4.70 5.43
C ILE A 35 5.05 6.18 5.73
N ARG A 36 4.21 6.48 6.72
CA ARG A 36 3.97 7.86 7.16
C ARG A 36 5.26 8.57 7.55
N GLU A 37 6.19 7.88 8.21
CA GLU A 37 7.48 8.46 8.58
C GLU A 37 8.34 8.88 7.38
N SER A 38 8.14 8.21 6.24
CA SER A 38 8.83 8.49 4.98
C SER A 38 8.24 9.70 4.25
N CYS A 39 6.94 9.93 4.39
CA CYS A 39 6.24 11.08 3.80
C CYS A 39 6.82 12.42 4.29
N THR A 40 6.88 13.40 3.39
CA THR A 40 7.30 14.78 3.70
C THR A 40 6.27 15.49 4.57
N GLU A 41 4.97 15.31 4.25
CA GLU A 41 3.85 15.85 5.01
C GLU A 41 3.11 14.71 5.73
N LYS A 42 3.10 14.77 7.07
CA LYS A 42 2.60 13.68 7.92
C LYS A 42 1.23 13.97 8.56
N GLY A 43 0.63 15.13 8.28
CA GLY A 43 -0.56 15.63 8.98
C GLY A 43 -0.32 15.83 10.48
N LYS A 44 -1.41 15.99 11.26
CA LYS A 44 -1.33 16.23 12.71
C LYS A 44 -1.10 14.96 13.54
N ASN A 45 -1.82 13.88 13.24
CA ASN A 45 -1.69 12.57 13.91
C ASN A 45 -1.85 11.40 12.92
N PHE A 46 -1.72 10.17 13.41
CA PHE A 46 -1.73 8.96 12.58
C PHE A 46 -3.12 8.66 12.01
N GLU A 47 -4.15 8.73 12.86
CA GLU A 47 -5.54 8.43 12.50
C GLU A 47 -6.07 9.40 11.43
N GLU A 48 -5.78 10.69 11.57
CA GLU A 48 -6.13 11.72 10.59
C GLU A 48 -5.39 11.51 9.27
N TRP A 49 -4.10 11.13 9.33
CA TRP A 49 -3.31 10.82 8.15
C TRP A 49 -3.89 9.61 7.40
N GLU A 50 -4.21 8.52 8.10
CA GLU A 50 -4.83 7.34 7.46
C GLU A 50 -6.17 7.66 6.81
N ARG A 51 -7.00 8.47 7.49
CA ARG A 51 -8.29 8.92 6.96
C ARG A 51 -8.11 9.72 5.67
N LEU A 52 -7.23 10.71 5.67
CA LEU A 52 -6.97 11.56 4.49
C LEU A 52 -6.45 10.74 3.30
N ILE A 53 -5.54 9.79 3.54
CA ILE A 53 -5.05 8.90 2.48
C ILE A 53 -6.20 8.10 1.87
N LYS A 54 -7.08 7.50 2.69
CA LYS A 54 -8.21 6.70 2.19
C LYS A 54 -9.28 7.55 1.48
N GLU A 55 -9.43 8.82 1.86
CA GLU A 55 -10.36 9.76 1.23
C GLU A 55 -9.86 10.26 -0.13
N HIS A 56 -8.55 10.51 -0.26
CA HIS A 56 -7.98 11.13 -1.46
C HIS A 56 -7.33 10.14 -2.44
N CYS A 57 -6.86 8.98 -1.95
CA CYS A 57 -6.22 7.94 -2.75
C CYS A 57 -7.12 6.70 -2.82
N ILE A 58 -8.30 6.84 -3.43
CA ILE A 58 -9.31 5.78 -3.42
C ILE A 58 -8.84 4.61 -4.27
N ILE A 59 -8.78 3.41 -3.68
CA ILE A 59 -8.53 2.17 -4.45
C ILE A 59 -9.68 1.98 -5.45
N PRO A 60 -9.40 1.89 -6.77
CA PRO A 60 -10.44 1.76 -7.79
C PRO A 60 -11.31 0.52 -7.58
N LYS A 61 -12.57 0.59 -8.03
CA LYS A 61 -13.60 -0.43 -7.70
C LYS A 61 -13.26 -1.80 -8.26
N ASP A 62 -12.66 -1.82 -9.44
CA ASP A 62 -12.30 -3.00 -10.22
C ASP A 62 -10.92 -3.57 -9.86
N GLU A 63 -10.15 -2.83 -9.05
CA GLU A 63 -8.80 -3.21 -8.65
C GLU A 63 -8.80 -4.53 -7.82
N PRO A 64 -7.95 -5.51 -8.18
CA PRO A 64 -7.94 -6.82 -7.52
C PRO A 64 -7.63 -6.82 -6.01
N PHE A 65 -6.75 -5.94 -5.53
CA PHE A 65 -6.45 -5.80 -4.11
C PHE A 65 -7.68 -5.36 -3.30
N LYS A 66 -8.50 -4.45 -3.83
CA LYS A 66 -9.77 -4.09 -3.18
C LYS A 66 -10.69 -5.29 -3.00
N LYS A 67 -10.82 -6.12 -4.03
CA LYS A 67 -11.61 -7.37 -3.97
C LYS A 67 -11.03 -8.33 -2.95
N LEU A 68 -9.71 -8.50 -2.93
CA LEU A 68 -9.01 -9.33 -1.95
C LEU A 68 -9.31 -8.89 -0.51
N LEU A 69 -9.28 -7.58 -0.21
CA LEU A 69 -9.62 -7.07 1.12
C LEU A 69 -11.08 -7.39 1.51
N GLN A 70 -12.00 -7.24 0.56
CA GLN A 70 -13.42 -7.54 0.77
C GLN A 70 -13.68 -9.03 0.97
N GLU A 71 -13.07 -9.90 0.16
CA GLU A 71 -13.16 -11.36 0.27
C GLU A 71 -12.57 -11.89 1.59
N LYS A 72 -11.52 -11.24 2.08
CA LYS A 72 -10.91 -11.54 3.39
C LYS A 72 -11.66 -10.92 4.56
N GLY A 73 -12.72 -10.14 4.32
CA GLY A 73 -13.51 -9.50 5.37
C GLY A 73 -12.73 -8.45 6.17
N ILE A 74 -11.76 -7.77 5.55
CA ILE A 74 -10.91 -6.78 6.23
C ILE A 74 -11.70 -5.49 6.45
N PRO A 75 -11.88 -5.04 7.71
CA PRO A 75 -12.64 -3.82 8.01
C PRO A 75 -11.94 -2.58 7.46
N PHE A 76 -12.70 -1.58 7.04
CA PHE A 76 -12.18 -0.38 6.37
C PHE A 76 -11.24 0.46 7.25
N GLU A 77 -11.38 0.34 8.56
CA GLU A 77 -10.55 0.96 9.57
C GLU A 77 -9.14 0.34 9.62
N ASN A 78 -8.97 -0.88 9.12
CA ASN A 78 -7.67 -1.56 9.12
C ASN A 78 -6.67 -0.82 8.22
N SER A 79 -5.45 -0.60 8.74
CA SER A 79 -4.36 0.07 8.02
C SER A 79 -3.97 -0.60 6.70
N LEU A 80 -4.36 -1.86 6.45
CA LEU A 80 -4.17 -2.51 5.15
C LEU A 80 -4.94 -1.80 4.03
N TRP A 81 -6.09 -1.18 4.33
CA TRP A 81 -6.79 -0.30 3.39
C TRP A 81 -5.99 0.98 3.08
N THR A 82 -5.36 1.56 4.10
CA THR A 82 -4.46 2.72 3.92
C THR A 82 -3.29 2.36 3.01
N LEU A 83 -2.63 1.22 3.25
CA LEU A 83 -1.52 0.74 2.43
C LEU A 83 -1.96 0.45 0.99
N GLY A 84 -3.12 -0.18 0.80
CA GLY A 84 -3.71 -0.38 -0.52
C GLY A 84 -4.00 0.94 -1.25
N SER A 85 -4.49 1.94 -0.52
CA SER A 85 -4.77 3.29 -1.05
C SER A 85 -3.50 3.96 -1.58
N ILE A 86 -2.38 3.82 -0.85
CA ILE A 86 -1.08 4.36 -1.29
C ILE A 86 -0.54 3.58 -2.49
N ALA A 87 -0.65 2.25 -2.47
CA ALA A 87 -0.13 1.36 -3.51
C ALA A 87 -0.91 1.44 -4.84
N TYR A 88 -2.23 1.60 -4.78
CA TYR A 88 -3.12 1.41 -5.94
C TYR A 88 -4.10 2.58 -6.17
N GLY A 89 -4.29 3.46 -5.19
CA GLY A 89 -5.23 4.58 -5.27
C GLY A 89 -4.60 5.89 -5.76
N THR A 90 -3.30 5.91 -6.00
CA THR A 90 -2.53 7.10 -6.42
C THR A 90 -2.44 7.26 -7.95
N GLY A 91 -3.16 6.43 -8.70
CA GLY A 91 -3.14 6.46 -10.18
C GLY A 91 -1.82 5.92 -10.71
N ASP A 92 -1.19 6.67 -11.63
CA ASP A 92 -0.09 6.20 -12.48
C ASP A 92 1.28 6.07 -11.79
N SER A 93 1.36 6.26 -10.46
CA SER A 93 2.63 6.27 -9.73
C SER A 93 2.53 5.54 -8.40
N ALA A 94 3.12 4.35 -8.35
CA ALA A 94 3.21 3.58 -7.13
C ALA A 94 4.26 4.18 -6.17
N TRP A 95 3.81 4.75 -5.05
CA TRP A 95 4.70 5.20 -3.96
C TRP A 95 5.22 4.05 -3.10
N ILE A 96 4.49 2.93 -3.09
CA ILE A 96 4.88 1.69 -2.42
C ILE A 96 4.44 0.49 -3.27
N VAL A 97 5.08 -0.66 -3.08
CA VAL A 97 4.62 -1.94 -3.65
C VAL A 97 4.43 -2.96 -2.52
N ILE A 98 3.23 -3.54 -2.43
CA ILE A 98 2.93 -4.62 -1.49
C ILE A 98 3.43 -5.94 -2.06
N GLN A 99 4.56 -6.43 -1.53
CA GLN A 99 5.21 -7.63 -2.06
C GLN A 99 4.46 -8.90 -1.67
N ASN A 100 4.08 -9.00 -0.40
CA ASN A 100 3.35 -10.14 0.11
C ASN A 100 2.50 -9.76 1.32
N ILE A 101 1.43 -10.52 1.51
CA ILE A 101 0.60 -10.51 2.71
C ILE A 101 0.52 -11.94 3.23
N LYS A 102 1.04 -12.18 4.43
CA LYS A 102 0.83 -13.41 5.17
C LYS A 102 -0.40 -13.26 6.06
N TRP A 103 -1.42 -14.07 5.80
CA TRP A 103 -2.69 -14.04 6.49
C TRP A 103 -2.68 -14.84 7.80
N ASP A 104 -3.74 -14.71 8.58
CA ASP A 104 -3.93 -15.43 9.84
C ASP A 104 -3.95 -16.95 9.69
N ASP A 105 -4.49 -17.44 8.55
CA ASP A 105 -4.54 -18.85 8.18
C ASP A 105 -3.19 -19.39 7.66
N GLY A 106 -2.14 -18.57 7.66
CA GLY A 106 -0.81 -18.90 7.17
C GLY A 106 -0.64 -18.82 5.65
N LYS A 107 -1.71 -18.58 4.87
CA LYS A 107 -1.59 -18.37 3.43
C LYS A 107 -0.84 -17.09 3.13
N ILE A 108 -0.16 -17.08 1.98
CA ILE A 108 0.59 -15.93 1.49
C ILE A 108 -0.05 -15.49 0.17
N SER A 109 -0.51 -14.25 0.10
CA SER A 109 -0.84 -13.57 -1.15
C SER A 109 0.38 -12.81 -1.66
N LEU A 110 0.54 -12.73 -2.97
CA LEU A 110 1.63 -11.99 -3.63
C LEU A 110 1.06 -10.89 -4.54
N PRO A 111 0.48 -9.80 -3.99
CA PRO A 111 -0.20 -8.76 -4.78
C PRO A 111 0.66 -8.16 -5.90
N GLU A 112 1.97 -7.97 -5.66
CA GLU A 112 2.90 -7.49 -6.71
C GLU A 112 2.92 -8.37 -7.98
N LYS A 113 2.65 -9.67 -7.84
CA LYS A 113 2.62 -10.64 -8.94
C LYS A 113 1.21 -10.86 -9.46
N GLU A 114 0.27 -11.02 -8.53
CA GLU A 114 -1.13 -11.35 -8.80
C GLU A 114 -1.85 -10.19 -9.51
N HIS A 115 -1.47 -8.94 -9.22
CA HIS A 115 -2.13 -7.73 -9.73
C HIS A 115 -1.27 -7.00 -10.78
N LYS A 116 -0.30 -7.69 -11.38
CA LYS A 116 0.70 -7.10 -12.29
C LYS A 116 0.09 -6.43 -13.52
N ASP A 117 -0.99 -6.97 -14.06
CA ASP A 117 -1.64 -6.40 -15.25
C ASP A 117 -2.34 -5.09 -14.95
N TYR A 118 -2.88 -4.92 -13.74
CA TYR A 118 -3.42 -3.65 -13.26
C TYR A 118 -2.31 -2.59 -13.10
N ILE A 119 -1.16 -3.01 -12.59
CA ILE A 119 0.04 -2.15 -12.46
C ILE A 119 0.55 -1.73 -13.85
N LYS A 120 0.45 -2.59 -14.88
CA LYS A 120 0.84 -2.26 -16.27
C LYS A 120 -0.14 -1.35 -16.99
N THR A 121 -1.44 -1.41 -16.71
CA THR A 121 -2.44 -0.53 -17.35
C THR A 121 -2.26 0.95 -17.00
N LEU A 122 -1.61 1.24 -15.87
CA LEU A 122 -1.18 2.59 -15.49
C LEU A 122 -0.01 3.11 -16.34
N ASP A 123 0.76 2.20 -16.95
CA ASP A 123 1.91 2.48 -17.83
C ASP A 123 1.48 2.76 -19.29
N LEU A 124 0.17 2.70 -19.61
CA LEU A 124 -0.38 2.88 -20.96
C LEU A 124 -1.31 4.10 -21.11
N ALA A 125 -1.50 4.89 -20.05
CA ALA A 125 -2.20 6.19 -20.15
C ALA A 125 -1.26 7.35 -20.56
N THR A 126 0.02 7.06 -20.80
CA THR A 126 1.03 8.01 -21.31
C THR A 126 1.59 7.57 -22.65
N VAL A 127 0.78 7.67 -23.71
CA VAL A 127 1.24 7.90 -25.09
C VAL A 127 0.31 8.90 -25.76
#